data_AF-A0A817MS32-F1
#
_entry.id   AF-A0A817MS32-F1
#
_cell.length_a   1.000
_cell.length_b   1.000
_cell.length_c   1.000
_cell.angle_alpha   90.00
_cell.angle_beta   90.00
_cell.angle_gamma   90.00
#
_symmetry.space_group_name_H-M   'P 1'
#
loop_
_entity.id
_entity.type
_entity.pdbx_description
1 polymer ?
#
loop_
_entity_poly.entity_id
_entity_poly.type
_entity_poly.pdbx_seq_one_letter_code
_entity_poly.pdbx_strand_id
1 'polypeptide(L)'
;GLTPLTLAADLGRAKMLSWLLQERTTIQWSFGNVSCVLHPLDQLDLGFHEKNKKRSLSVLEVMVRKNNSALVDPIITSLTEKKWKHFAYRILIRRFLIAFLYLLVFLGTTILEQTRSDVKIDENVEKLATKDEHSEMIRRIVCTIGHAIVVTGAILKSAREIGEMCSMGFKNYVSTTVSVSWSHPWYSIHYLRF
;
A
#
# COMPACT_ATOMS: atom_id res chain seq x y z
N GLY A 1 2.26 28.92 3.53
CA GLY A 1 2.34 29.31 2.11
C GLY A 1 3.01 28.20 1.35
N LEU A 2 2.60 27.95 0.11
CA LEU A 2 3.26 27.00 -0.79
C LEU A 2 4.52 27.65 -1.36
N THR A 3 5.61 26.89 -1.49
CA THR A 3 6.79 27.34 -2.25
C THR A 3 6.47 27.31 -3.75
N PRO A 4 7.17 28.06 -4.61
CA PRO A 4 6.94 28.04 -6.05
C PRO A 4 7.08 26.63 -6.65
N LEU A 5 7.93 25.78 -6.07
CA LEU A 5 8.08 24.37 -6.47
C LEU A 5 6.84 23.54 -6.13
N THR A 6 6.36 23.63 -4.88
CA THR A 6 5.15 22.92 -4.45
C THR A 6 3.89 23.46 -5.16
N LEU A 7 3.86 24.75 -5.50
CA LEU A 7 2.77 25.36 -6.28
C LEU A 7 2.73 24.84 -7.72
N ALA A 8 3.89 24.72 -8.38
CA ALA A 8 3.96 24.15 -9.73
C ALA A 8 3.45 22.70 -9.73
N ALA A 9 3.73 21.94 -8.66
CA ALA A 9 3.21 20.59 -8.47
C ALA A 9 1.69 20.57 -8.23
N ASP A 10 1.16 21.47 -7.39
CA ASP A 10 -0.28 21.55 -7.10
C ASP A 10 -1.11 21.95 -8.33
N LEU A 11 -0.54 22.80 -9.19
CA LEU A 11 -1.13 23.25 -10.45
C LEU A 11 -0.98 22.24 -11.60
N GLY A 12 -0.23 21.15 -11.44
CA GLY A 12 -0.05 20.16 -12.51
C GLY A 12 0.90 20.58 -13.64
N ARG A 13 1.72 21.62 -13.44
CA ARG A 13 2.57 22.20 -14.51
C ARG A 13 3.92 21.50 -14.60
N ALA A 14 3.95 20.33 -15.23
CA ALA A 14 5.16 19.49 -15.36
C ALA A 14 6.38 20.23 -15.92
N LYS A 15 6.24 20.96 -17.04
CA LYS A 15 7.34 21.71 -17.67
C LYS A 15 7.96 22.76 -16.73
N MET A 16 7.12 23.46 -15.97
CA MET A 16 7.59 24.47 -15.00
C MET A 16 8.26 23.81 -13.81
N LEU A 17 7.76 22.67 -13.36
CA LEU A 17 8.36 21.88 -12.30
C LEU A 17 9.76 21.39 -12.70
N SER A 18 9.90 20.78 -13.89
CA SER A 18 11.19 20.32 -14.42
C SER A 18 12.21 21.44 -14.52
N TRP A 19 11.79 22.60 -15.05
CA TRP A 19 12.65 23.77 -15.14
C TRP A 19 13.12 24.24 -13.76
N LEU A 20 12.22 24.34 -12.78
CA LEU A 20 12.55 24.72 -11.41
C LEU A 20 13.47 23.70 -10.72
N LEU A 21 13.34 22.41 -11.03
CA LEU A 21 14.23 21.37 -10.51
C LEU A 21 15.62 21.50 -11.13
N GLN A 22 15.70 21.68 -12.44
CA GLN A 22 16.96 21.83 -13.16
C GLN A 22 17.72 23.09 -12.74
N GLU A 23 17.03 24.20 -12.48
CA GLU A 23 17.65 25.44 -11.99
C GLU A 23 18.28 25.29 -10.59
N ARG A 24 17.68 24.46 -9.73
CA ARG A 24 18.19 24.22 -8.37
C ARG A 24 19.30 23.16 -8.30
N THR A 25 19.66 22.61 -9.44
CA THR A 25 20.55 21.46 -9.51
C THR A 25 22.00 21.91 -9.52
N THR A 26 22.87 21.22 -8.77
CA THR A 26 24.30 21.55 -8.66
C THR A 26 25.16 20.45 -9.24
N ILE A 27 26.21 20.82 -9.99
CA ILE A 27 27.14 19.86 -10.57
C ILE A 27 28.22 19.54 -9.52
N GLN A 28 28.36 18.27 -9.14
CA GLN A 28 29.40 17.83 -8.21
C GLN A 28 30.76 17.76 -8.89
N TRP A 29 30.76 17.11 -10.05
CA TRP A 29 31.93 16.89 -10.89
C TRP A 29 31.47 16.56 -12.30
N SER A 30 32.31 16.88 -13.26
CA SER A 30 32.14 16.52 -14.67
C SER A 30 33.47 16.06 -15.22
N PHE A 31 33.47 14.90 -15.89
CA PHE A 31 34.63 14.34 -16.58
C PHE A 31 34.23 13.99 -18.01
N GLY A 32 34.72 14.77 -18.98
CA GLY A 32 34.34 14.63 -20.38
C GLY A 32 32.82 14.70 -20.56
N ASN A 33 32.22 13.63 -21.10
CA ASN A 33 30.78 13.54 -21.37
C ASN A 33 29.95 13.02 -20.17
N VAL A 34 30.58 12.69 -19.03
CA VAL A 34 29.87 12.19 -17.84
C VAL A 34 29.87 13.28 -16.76
N SER A 35 28.70 13.57 -16.20
CA SER A 35 28.56 14.50 -15.08
C SER A 35 27.79 13.86 -13.93
N CYS A 36 28.22 14.13 -12.70
CA CYS A 36 27.48 13.84 -11.49
C CYS A 36 26.79 15.11 -11.01
N VAL A 37 25.50 14.98 -10.78
CA VAL A 37 24.59 16.09 -10.59
C VAL A 37 23.79 15.84 -9.31
N LEU A 38 23.77 16.81 -8.41
CA LEU A 38 23.04 16.76 -7.14
C LEU A 38 21.75 17.55 -7.25
N HIS A 39 20.65 16.88 -6.91
CA HIS A 39 19.34 17.51 -6.78
C HIS A 39 19.03 17.74 -5.29
N PRO A 40 18.70 18.97 -4.86
CA PRO A 40 18.38 19.25 -3.47
C PRO A 40 17.03 18.61 -3.09
N LEU A 41 17.05 17.80 -2.01
CA LEU A 41 15.90 17.03 -1.53
C LEU A 41 14.98 17.79 -0.56
N ASP A 42 15.40 18.97 -0.09
CA ASP A 42 14.81 19.74 1.03
C ASP A 42 13.33 20.13 0.84
N GLN A 43 12.84 20.16 -0.40
CA GLN A 43 11.42 20.41 -0.73
C GLN A 43 10.77 19.28 -1.55
N LEU A 44 11.58 18.34 -2.01
CA LEU A 44 11.16 17.31 -2.94
C LEU A 44 10.61 16.09 -2.18
N ASP A 45 11.35 15.67 -1.16
CA ASP A 45 10.98 14.56 -0.29
C ASP A 45 10.59 15.06 1.10
N LEU A 46 9.91 14.22 1.87
CA LEU A 46 9.71 14.39 3.31
C LEU A 46 11.08 14.23 4.00
N GLY A 47 11.95 15.23 3.82
CA GLY A 47 13.19 15.36 4.55
C GLY A 47 12.90 15.36 6.04
N PHE A 48 13.88 14.87 6.79
CA PHE A 48 13.94 14.77 8.25
C PHE A 48 13.95 16.16 8.91
N HIS A 49 13.15 17.11 8.43
CA HIS A 49 13.14 18.48 8.92
C HIS A 49 12.43 18.49 10.28
N GLU A 50 13.13 19.04 11.27
CA GLU A 50 12.78 19.05 12.70
C GLU A 50 11.28 19.24 12.97
N LYS A 51 10.81 18.49 13.96
CA LYS A 51 9.42 18.38 14.45
C LYS A 51 8.72 19.72 14.79
N ASN A 52 9.41 20.86 14.75
CA ASN A 52 8.94 22.16 15.24
C ASN A 52 8.67 23.22 14.16
N LYS A 53 8.98 22.99 12.88
CA LYS A 53 8.62 23.93 11.80
C LYS A 53 7.34 23.44 11.13
N LYS A 54 6.33 24.32 10.98
CA LYS A 54 5.10 24.04 10.21
C LYS A 54 5.48 23.31 8.92
N ARG A 55 5.21 22.00 8.84
CA ARG A 55 5.59 21.15 7.70
C ARG A 55 5.06 21.80 6.42
N SER A 56 5.96 22.32 5.60
CA SER A 56 5.63 22.69 4.23
C SER A 56 5.40 21.40 3.46
N LEU A 57 4.24 21.29 2.80
CA LEU A 57 3.88 20.14 1.97
C LEU A 57 5.01 19.86 0.96
N SER A 58 5.53 18.62 0.96
CA SER A 58 6.56 18.23 0.00
C SER A 58 5.94 18.07 -1.39
N VAL A 59 6.76 18.22 -2.42
CA VAL A 59 6.32 18.02 -3.82
C VAL A 59 5.74 16.61 -4.02
N LEU A 60 6.38 15.59 -3.43
CA LEU A 60 5.90 14.21 -3.44
C LEU A 60 4.51 14.07 -2.80
N GLU A 61 4.27 14.71 -1.65
CA GLU A 61 2.99 14.66 -0.95
C GLU A 61 1.86 15.31 -1.76
N VAL A 62 2.14 16.47 -2.38
CA VAL A 62 1.17 17.15 -3.26
C VAL A 62 0.88 16.34 -4.50
N MET A 63 1.89 15.72 -5.11
CA MET A 63 1.75 14.86 -6.28
C MET A 63 0.88 13.63 -5.98
N VAL A 64 1.09 12.98 -4.83
CA VAL A 64 0.27 11.84 -4.37
C VAL A 64 -1.17 12.28 -4.12
N ARG A 65 -1.39 13.44 -3.48
CA ARG A 65 -2.73 13.94 -3.17
C ARG A 65 -3.54 14.30 -4.42
N LYS A 66 -2.89 14.85 -5.45
CA LYS A 66 -3.56 15.30 -6.68
C LYS A 66 -3.70 14.19 -7.72
N ASN A 67 -3.00 13.06 -7.57
CA ASN A 67 -2.98 11.95 -8.53
C ASN A 67 -2.68 12.39 -9.98
N ASN A 68 -1.85 13.42 -10.15
CA ASN A 68 -1.53 14.00 -11.46
C ASN A 68 -0.41 13.19 -12.14
N SER A 69 -0.77 12.18 -12.93
CA SER A 69 0.16 11.36 -13.73
C SER A 69 0.94 12.17 -14.77
N ALA A 70 0.47 13.36 -15.14
CA ALA A 70 1.17 14.28 -16.02
C ALA A 70 2.43 14.90 -15.39
N LEU A 71 2.61 14.80 -14.07
CA LEU A 71 3.70 15.41 -13.31
C LEU A 71 4.98 14.54 -13.23
N VAL A 72 5.01 13.44 -13.97
CA VAL A 72 6.06 12.43 -13.90
C VAL A 72 7.31 12.93 -14.65
N ASP A 73 8.17 13.60 -13.89
CA ASP A 73 9.51 14.01 -14.32
C ASP A 73 10.51 12.84 -14.18
N PRO A 74 11.45 12.63 -15.13
CA PRO A 74 12.52 11.63 -15.01
C PRO A 74 13.32 11.70 -13.69
N ILE A 75 13.46 12.88 -13.10
CA ILE A 75 14.13 13.02 -11.80
C ILE A 75 13.28 12.41 -10.69
N ILE A 76 11.97 12.68 -10.69
CA ILE A 76 11.02 12.20 -9.68
C ILE A 76 10.83 10.68 -9.80
N THR A 77 10.81 10.13 -11.02
CA THR A 77 10.73 8.67 -11.23
C THR A 77 11.96 7.96 -10.69
N SER A 78 13.17 8.46 -11.01
CA SER A 78 14.41 7.85 -10.52
C SER A 78 14.53 7.90 -8.99
N LEU A 79 14.03 8.96 -8.36
CA LEU A 79 13.94 9.07 -6.91
C LEU A 79 12.94 8.09 -6.32
N THR A 80 11.74 8.00 -6.90
CA THR A 80 10.69 7.09 -6.44
C THR A 80 11.11 5.63 -6.59
N GLU A 81 11.80 5.28 -7.67
CA GLU A 81 12.34 3.94 -7.89
C GLU A 81 13.41 3.58 -6.85
N LYS A 82 14.34 4.49 -6.57
CA LYS A 82 15.36 4.30 -5.52
C LYS A 82 14.69 4.09 -4.16
N LYS A 83 13.71 4.91 -3.80
CA LYS A 83 12.95 4.77 -2.54
C LYS A 83 12.14 3.47 -2.49
N TRP A 84 11.54 3.08 -3.62
CA TRP A 84 10.80 1.85 -3.74
C TRP A 84 11.69 0.64 -3.46
N LYS A 85 12.82 0.55 -4.18
CA LYS A 85 13.75 -0.57 -4.07
C LYS A 85 14.37 -0.69 -2.68
N HIS A 86 14.67 0.43 -2.03
CA HIS A 86 15.38 0.43 -0.74
C HIS A 86 14.45 0.26 0.46
N PHE A 87 13.29 0.93 0.46
CA PHE A 87 12.41 0.99 1.64
C PHE A 87 11.07 0.31 1.40
N ALA A 88 10.35 0.72 0.35
CA ALA A 88 8.95 0.31 0.19
C ALA A 88 8.80 -1.17 -0.12
N TYR A 89 9.66 -1.73 -0.98
CA TYR A 89 9.59 -3.12 -1.43
C TYR A 89 9.65 -4.11 -0.26
N ARG A 90 10.60 -3.92 0.66
CA ARG A 90 10.75 -4.82 1.82
C ARG A 90 9.56 -4.72 2.77
N ILE A 91 9.07 -3.51 3.02
CA ILE A 91 7.92 -3.28 3.90
C ILE A 91 6.65 -3.86 3.27
N LEU A 92 6.47 -3.65 1.97
CA LEU A 92 5.33 -4.16 1.22
C LEU A 92 5.32 -5.69 1.21
N ILE A 93 6.43 -6.35 0.90
CA ILE A 93 6.51 -7.81 0.91
C ILE A 93 6.21 -8.37 2.30
N ARG A 94 6.77 -7.80 3.35
CA ARG A 94 6.48 -8.26 4.72
C ARG A 94 4.99 -8.13 5.05
N ARG A 95 4.37 -6.99 4.73
CA ARG A 95 2.93 -6.78 4.95
C ARG A 95 2.08 -7.70 4.08
N PHE A 96 2.49 -7.92 2.83
CA PHE A 96 1.82 -8.80 1.89
C PHE A 96 1.87 -10.26 2.36
N LEU A 97 3.03 -10.73 2.82
CA LEU A 97 3.16 -12.10 3.36
C LEU A 97 2.30 -12.31 4.61
N ILE A 98 2.27 -11.34 5.54
CA ILE A 98 1.39 -11.42 6.72
C ILE A 98 -0.09 -11.46 6.30
N ALA A 99 -0.50 -10.60 5.36
CA ALA A 99 -1.86 -10.58 4.86
C ALA A 99 -2.23 -11.87 4.12
N PHE A 100 -1.30 -12.43 3.35
CA PHE A 100 -1.48 -13.69 2.63
C PHE A 100 -1.65 -14.87 3.60
N LEU A 101 -0.80 -14.97 4.63
CA LEU A 101 -0.93 -15.98 5.69
C LEU A 101 -2.26 -15.84 6.43
N TYR A 102 -2.68 -14.61 6.75
CA TYR A 102 -3.99 -14.36 7.35
C TYR A 102 -5.14 -14.86 6.47
N LEU A 103 -5.08 -14.63 5.16
CA LEU A 103 -6.08 -15.14 4.21
C LEU A 103 -6.06 -16.67 4.13
N LEU A 104 -4.90 -17.31 4.22
CA LEU A 104 -4.81 -18.78 4.27
C LEU A 104 -5.46 -19.35 5.54
N VAL A 105 -5.25 -18.72 6.70
CA VAL A 105 -5.91 -19.13 7.95
C VAL A 105 -7.43 -18.97 7.80
N PHE A 106 -7.88 -17.85 7.25
CA PHE A 106 -9.30 -17.62 6.99
C PHE A 106 -9.90 -18.70 6.08
N LEU A 107 -9.28 -18.97 4.93
CA LEU A 107 -9.71 -20.02 4.00
C LEU A 107 -9.69 -21.40 4.68
N GLY A 108 -8.63 -21.73 5.40
CA GLY A 108 -8.51 -22.98 6.14
C GLY A 108 -9.63 -23.17 7.16
N THR A 109 -9.98 -22.13 7.93
CA THR A 109 -11.10 -22.19 8.88
C THR A 109 -12.44 -22.43 8.18
N THR A 110 -12.70 -21.74 7.06
CA THR A 110 -13.96 -21.90 6.32
C THR A 110 -14.10 -23.29 5.69
N ILE A 111 -13.01 -23.86 5.17
CA ILE A 111 -13.02 -25.21 4.57
C ILE A 111 -13.25 -26.27 5.66
N LEU A 112 -12.58 -26.16 6.82
CA LEU A 112 -12.78 -27.08 7.95
C LEU A 112 -14.21 -27.02 8.49
N GLU A 113 -14.83 -25.84 8.51
CA GLU A 113 -16.23 -25.66 8.87
C GLU A 113 -17.20 -26.27 7.86
N GLN A 114 -16.92 -26.12 6.55
CA GLN A 114 -17.69 -26.76 5.49
C GLN A 114 -17.68 -28.28 5.63
N THR A 115 -16.50 -28.90 5.79
CA THR A 115 -16.37 -30.35 5.96
C THR A 115 -17.09 -30.85 7.22
N ARG A 116 -17.17 -30.05 8.28
CA ARG A 116 -17.97 -30.40 9.48
C ARG A 116 -19.46 -30.46 9.16
N SER A 117 -19.96 -29.61 8.28
CA SER A 117 -21.39 -29.56 7.93
C SER A 117 -21.79 -30.79 7.11
N ASP A 118 -20.94 -31.21 6.16
CA ASP A 118 -21.16 -32.42 5.37
C ASP A 118 -21.08 -33.69 6.24
N VAL A 119 -20.08 -33.79 7.12
CA VAL A 119 -19.93 -34.94 8.03
C VAL A 119 -21.08 -35.06 9.02
N LYS A 120 -21.70 -33.97 9.48
CA LYS A 120 -22.88 -34.04 10.36
C LYS A 120 -24.11 -34.65 9.68
N ILE A 121 -24.20 -34.55 8.35
CA ILE A 121 -25.31 -35.12 7.57
C ILE A 121 -25.14 -36.65 7.50
N ASP A 122 -23.91 -37.13 7.25
CA ASP A 122 -23.58 -38.57 7.23
C ASP A 122 -23.47 -39.20 8.63
N GLU A 123 -23.08 -38.46 9.68
CA GLU A 123 -22.93 -38.98 11.05
C GLU A 123 -24.26 -39.44 11.67
N ASN A 124 -25.40 -38.93 11.20
CA ASN A 124 -26.71 -39.47 11.60
C ASN A 124 -26.96 -40.87 11.02
N VAL A 125 -26.27 -41.24 9.93
CA VAL A 125 -26.30 -42.55 9.27
C VAL A 125 -25.21 -43.48 9.83
N GLU A 126 -24.09 -42.94 10.31
CA GLU A 126 -22.88 -43.67 10.70
C GLU A 126 -22.58 -43.69 12.23
N LYS A 127 -23.60 -43.74 13.10
CA LYS A 127 -23.39 -43.99 14.55
C LYS A 127 -22.86 -45.41 14.88
N LEU A 128 -22.45 -46.20 13.89
CA LEU A 128 -22.00 -47.59 14.03
C LEU A 128 -20.47 -47.80 13.96
N ALA A 129 -19.69 -46.85 13.45
CA ALA A 129 -18.25 -47.02 13.31
C ALA A 129 -17.51 -46.24 14.40
N THR A 130 -16.99 -47.00 15.38
CA THR A 130 -16.10 -46.60 16.48
C THR A 130 -15.21 -45.39 16.16
N LYS A 131 -15.49 -44.27 16.84
CA LYS A 131 -14.92 -42.94 16.56
C LYS A 131 -13.83 -42.58 17.58
N ASP A 132 -12.63 -42.26 17.09
CA ASP A 132 -11.52 -41.72 17.89
C ASP A 132 -11.88 -40.32 18.43
N GLU A 133 -12.36 -40.27 19.67
CA GLU A 133 -12.75 -39.03 20.38
C GLU A 133 -11.64 -37.96 20.41
N HIS A 134 -10.38 -38.41 20.41
CA HIS A 134 -9.22 -37.55 20.54
C HIS A 134 -8.96 -36.69 19.28
N SER A 135 -9.23 -37.23 18.09
CA SER A 135 -9.06 -36.52 16.81
C SER A 135 -10.08 -35.39 16.65
N GLU A 136 -11.32 -35.66 17.06
CA GLU A 136 -12.41 -34.68 17.03
C GLU A 136 -12.21 -33.55 18.04
N MET A 137 -11.64 -33.84 19.21
CA MET A 137 -11.31 -32.83 20.21
C MET A 137 -10.23 -31.87 19.69
N ILE A 138 -9.16 -32.39 19.09
CA ILE A 138 -8.08 -31.57 18.50
C ILE A 138 -8.65 -30.67 17.39
N ARG A 139 -9.48 -31.21 16.50
CA ARG A 139 -10.10 -30.45 15.41
C ARG A 139 -10.94 -29.28 15.92
N ARG A 140 -11.73 -29.47 16.98
CA ARG A 140 -12.57 -28.42 17.59
C ARG A 140 -11.75 -27.28 18.18
N ILE A 141 -10.65 -27.61 18.86
CA ILE A 141 -9.75 -26.62 19.47
C ILE A 141 -9.10 -25.77 18.37
N VAL A 142 -8.56 -26.41 17.32
CA VAL A 142 -7.92 -25.71 16.19
C VAL A 142 -8.89 -24.77 15.47
N CYS A 143 -10.13 -25.20 15.21
CA CYS A 143 -11.14 -24.35 14.57
C CYS A 143 -11.50 -23.14 15.43
N THR A 144 -11.66 -23.34 16.74
CA THR A 144 -12.02 -22.25 17.67
C THR A 144 -10.92 -21.19 17.75
N ILE A 145 -9.65 -21.63 17.81
CA ILE A 145 -8.49 -20.72 17.79
C ILE A 145 -8.42 -19.98 16.46
N GLY A 146 -8.62 -20.68 15.33
CA GLY A 146 -8.65 -20.07 14.00
C GLY A 146 -9.70 -18.96 13.89
N HIS A 147 -10.93 -19.21 14.35
CA HIS A 147 -12.01 -18.21 14.35
C HIS A 147 -11.66 -17.01 15.25
N ALA A 148 -11.09 -17.24 16.43
CA ALA A 148 -10.67 -16.15 17.31
C ALA A 148 -9.61 -15.25 16.65
N ILE A 149 -8.64 -15.85 15.95
CA ILE A 149 -7.59 -15.11 15.22
C ILE A 149 -8.19 -14.29 14.08
N VAL A 150 -9.07 -14.89 13.27
CA VAL A 150 -9.74 -14.20 12.15
C VAL A 150 -10.59 -13.04 12.66
N VAL A 151 -11.43 -13.26 13.67
CA VAL A 151 -12.30 -12.20 14.22
C VAL A 151 -11.48 -11.05 14.80
N THR A 152 -10.44 -11.38 15.57
CA THR A 152 -9.54 -10.36 16.14
C THR A 152 -8.84 -9.56 15.03
N GLY A 153 -8.34 -10.24 13.99
CA GLY A 153 -7.71 -9.59 12.85
C GLY A 153 -8.67 -8.70 12.06
N ALA A 154 -9.92 -9.13 11.87
CA ALA A 154 -10.96 -8.33 11.23
C ALA A 154 -11.27 -7.06 12.02
N ILE A 155 -11.43 -7.16 13.34
CA ILE A 155 -11.69 -6.00 14.22
C ILE A 155 -10.56 -4.98 14.13
N LEU A 156 -9.29 -5.42 14.22
CA LEU A 156 -8.14 -4.52 14.12
C LEU A 156 -8.05 -3.84 12.75
N LYS A 157 -8.33 -4.58 11.67
CA LYS A 157 -8.36 -4.02 10.32
C LYS A 157 -9.44 -2.96 10.18
N SER A 158 -10.66 -3.25 10.62
CA SER A 158 -11.77 -2.30 10.60
C SER A 158 -11.48 -1.06 11.44
N ALA A 159 -10.94 -1.20 12.65
CA ALA A 159 -10.59 -0.07 13.51
C ALA A 159 -9.57 0.87 12.84
N ARG A 160 -8.58 0.30 12.14
CA ARG A 160 -7.58 1.08 11.41
C ARG A 160 -8.19 1.84 10.23
N GLU A 161 -9.00 1.17 9.41
CA GLU A 161 -9.66 1.79 8.26
C GLU A 161 -10.62 2.90 8.71
N ILE A 162 -11.39 2.68 9.78
CA ILE A 162 -12.26 3.69 10.38
C ILE A 162 -11.46 4.91 10.85
N GLY A 163 -10.30 4.70 11.49
CA GLY A 163 -9.41 5.80 11.89
C GLY A 163 -8.89 6.62 10.71
N GLU A 164 -8.52 5.97 9.60
CA GLU A 164 -8.10 6.64 8.37
C GLU A 164 -9.26 7.41 7.72
N MET A 165 -10.47 6.83 7.70
CA MET A 165 -11.69 7.48 7.21
C MET A 165 -12.06 8.73 8.03
N CYS A 166 -11.93 8.68 9.35
CA CYS A 166 -12.16 9.82 10.23
C CYS A 166 -11.13 10.94 10.01
N SER A 167 -9.87 10.58 9.76
CA SER A 167 -8.78 11.54 9.54
C SER A 167 -8.93 12.29 8.20
N MET A 168 -9.26 11.58 7.11
CA MET A 168 -9.37 12.18 5.77
C MET A 168 -10.75 12.77 5.47
N GLY A 169 -11.77 12.36 6.22
CA GLY A 169 -13.19 12.64 5.96
C GLY A 169 -13.79 11.66 4.95
N PHE A 170 -14.97 11.13 5.27
CA PHE A 170 -15.65 10.06 4.51
C PHE A 170 -15.74 10.33 3.00
N LYS A 171 -16.16 11.55 2.62
CA LYS A 171 -16.34 11.93 1.22
C LYS A 171 -15.02 11.96 0.43
N ASN A 172 -13.93 12.40 1.06
CA ASN A 172 -12.61 12.43 0.42
C ASN A 172 -12.02 11.02 0.31
N TYR A 173 -12.15 10.20 1.36
CA TYR A 173 -11.68 8.81 1.35
C TYR A 173 -12.34 8.00 0.23
N VAL A 174 -13.68 8.06 0.12
CA VAL A 174 -14.41 7.36 -0.94
C VAL A 174 -14.06 7.95 -2.32
N SER A 175 -14.00 9.27 -2.45
CA SER A 175 -13.64 9.91 -3.73
C SER A 175 -12.25 9.51 -4.22
N THR A 176 -11.24 9.45 -3.34
CA THR A 176 -9.87 9.08 -3.74
C THR A 176 -9.80 7.61 -4.13
N THR A 177 -10.35 6.70 -3.31
CA THR A 177 -10.35 5.25 -3.59
C THR A 177 -11.12 4.91 -4.86
N VAL A 178 -12.29 5.51 -5.05
CA VAL A 178 -13.12 5.31 -6.24
C VAL A 178 -12.44 5.95 -7.46
N SER A 179 -11.95 7.18 -7.38
CA SER A 179 -11.29 7.84 -8.54
C SER A 179 -10.11 7.04 -9.12
N VAL A 180 -9.31 6.39 -8.27
CA VAL A 180 -8.18 5.52 -8.67
C VAL A 180 -8.66 4.26 -9.40
N SER A 181 -9.81 3.70 -8.99
CA SER A 181 -10.41 2.53 -9.64
C SER A 181 -11.05 2.85 -11.00
N TRP A 182 -11.55 4.06 -11.21
CA TRP A 182 -12.27 4.43 -12.43
C TRP A 182 -11.38 5.07 -13.50
N SER A 183 -10.24 5.69 -13.15
CA SER A 183 -9.42 6.40 -14.13
C SER A 183 -8.55 5.50 -15.01
N HIS A 184 -8.20 4.26 -14.60
CA HIS A 184 -7.41 3.34 -15.45
C HIS A 184 -7.76 1.85 -15.25
N PRO A 185 -8.86 1.33 -15.81
CA PRO A 185 -9.16 -0.11 -15.73
C PRO A 185 -8.38 -0.96 -16.75
N TRP A 186 -7.73 -0.37 -17.77
CA TRP A 186 -7.24 -1.12 -18.95
C TRP A 186 -5.81 -0.82 -19.45
N TYR A 187 -5.07 0.12 -18.88
CA TYR A 187 -3.74 0.49 -19.42
C TYR A 187 -2.57 -0.39 -18.95
N SER A 188 -2.79 -1.34 -18.04
CA SER A 188 -1.71 -2.17 -17.49
C SER A 188 -1.37 -3.43 -18.32
N ILE A 189 -2.06 -3.69 -19.43
CA ILE A 189 -1.85 -4.91 -20.25
C ILE A 189 -0.93 -4.66 -21.46
N HIS A 190 -0.69 -3.41 -21.86
CA HIS A 190 0.07 -3.11 -23.08
C HIS A 190 1.59 -2.96 -22.93
N TYR A 191 2.16 -3.11 -21.72
CA TYR A 191 3.61 -3.06 -21.48
C TYR A 191 4.28 -4.44 -21.28
N LEU A 192 3.56 -5.53 -21.54
CA LEU A 192 4.13 -6.88 -21.70
C LEU A 192 3.99 -7.34 -23.16
N ARG A 193 4.72 -6.68 -24.05
CA ARG A 193 5.20 -7.30 -25.28
C ARG A 193 6.70 -7.05 -25.37
N PHE A 194 7.41 -8.17 -25.50
CA PHE A 194 8.83 -8.28 -25.87
C PHE A 194 9.20 -7.35 -27.02
#